data_AF-A0A957N8L5-F1
#
_entry.id   AF-A0A957N8L5-F1
#
_cell.length_a   1.000
_cell.length_b   1.000
_cell.length_c   1.000
_cell.angle_alpha   90.00
_cell.angle_beta   90.00
_cell.angle_gamma   90.00
#
_symmetry.space_group_name_H-M   'P 1'
#
loop_
_entity.id
_entity.type
_entity.pdbx_description
1 polymer ?
#
loop_
_entity_poly.entity_id
_entity_poly.type
_entity_poly.pdbx_seq_one_letter_code
_entity_poly.pdbx_strand_id
1 'polypeptide(L)'
;MAVSRILDDAWRLQRLAPRSGPLHMVLDTDTYNEVDDQFALAYALLSPEKLHVDAIYAAPFHNNRSTGPADGMERSYNEIQRVLQLLGRTEAAPVFRGAPAFMAQTGAPVPSAAVDDLIARGMAAREDDPLYVVAIGAI
;
A
#
# COMPACT_ATOMS: atom_id res chain seq x y z
N MET A 1 -1.50 -14.15 25.55
CA MET A 1 -1.73 -15.41 24.82
C MET A 1 -2.45 -15.07 23.53
N ALA A 2 -1.78 -15.13 22.38
CA ALA A 2 -2.47 -15.00 21.11
C ALA A 2 -3.16 -16.34 20.82
N VAL A 3 -4.49 -16.38 20.92
CA VAL A 3 -5.26 -17.50 20.41
C VAL A 3 -5.03 -17.49 18.90
N SER A 4 -4.30 -18.48 18.37
CA SER A 4 -4.29 -18.75 16.94
C SER A 4 -5.71 -19.16 16.57
N ARG A 5 -6.52 -18.18 16.18
CA ARG A 5 -7.85 -18.41 15.66
C ARG A 5 -7.63 -18.87 14.23
N ILE A 6 -7.59 -20.18 14.04
CA ILE A 6 -7.68 -20.76 12.70
C ILE A 6 -8.99 -20.23 12.11
N LEU A 7 -8.87 -19.39 11.09
CA LEU A 7 -10.01 -18.86 10.35
C LEU A 7 -10.70 -20.02 9.67
N ASP A 8 -12.03 -20.09 9.75
CA ASP A 8 -12.76 -21.20 9.17
C ASP A 8 -12.63 -21.19 7.64
N ASP A 9 -12.53 -22.38 7.04
CA ASP A 9 -12.25 -22.50 5.60
C ASP A 9 -13.38 -21.92 4.73
N ALA A 10 -14.63 -22.01 5.18
CA ALA A 10 -15.77 -21.44 4.47
C ALA A 10 -15.66 -19.91 4.39
N TRP A 11 -15.32 -19.26 5.51
CA TRP A 11 -15.06 -17.82 5.57
C TRP A 11 -13.85 -17.44 4.72
N ARG A 12 -12.75 -18.19 4.76
CA ARG A 12 -11.57 -17.91 3.91
C ARG A 12 -11.91 -18.00 2.43
N LEU A 13 -12.65 -19.03 2.01
CA LEU A 13 -13.09 -19.18 0.63
C LEU A 13 -14.05 -18.06 0.22
N GLN A 14 -14.96 -17.65 1.10
CA GLN A 14 -15.84 -16.50 0.87
C GLN A 14 -15.04 -15.22 0.62
N ARG A 15 -13.94 -15.00 1.36
CA ARG A 15 -13.04 -13.83 1.18
C ARG A 15 -12.24 -13.86 -0.12
N LEU A 16 -11.99 -15.05 -0.68
CA LEU A 16 -11.29 -15.21 -1.97
C LEU A 16 -12.24 -15.08 -3.17
N ALA A 17 -13.55 -15.12 -2.96
CA ALA A 17 -14.52 -14.98 -4.04
C ALA A 17 -14.40 -13.58 -4.68
N PRO A 18 -14.42 -13.47 -6.03
CA PRO A 18 -14.42 -12.18 -6.70
C PRO A 18 -15.60 -11.34 -6.26
N ARG A 19 -15.31 -10.14 -5.74
CA ARG A 19 -16.36 -9.19 -5.34
C ARG A 19 -16.83 -8.38 -6.55
N SER A 20 -18.08 -7.97 -6.50
CA SER A 20 -18.69 -7.10 -7.51
C SER A 20 -18.51 -5.64 -7.11
N GLY A 21 -18.33 -4.77 -8.11
CA GLY A 21 -18.13 -3.34 -7.90
C GLY A 21 -16.67 -2.94 -7.63
N PRO A 22 -16.41 -1.64 -7.44
CA PRO A 22 -15.08 -1.14 -7.12
C PRO A 22 -14.60 -1.63 -5.76
N LEU A 23 -13.32 -2.01 -5.67
CA LEU A 23 -12.69 -2.46 -4.43
C LEU A 23 -11.96 -1.30 -3.76
N HIS A 24 -12.20 -1.13 -2.46
CA HIS A 24 -11.43 -0.25 -1.60
C HIS A 24 -10.03 -0.82 -1.39
N MET A 25 -9.01 -0.08 -1.78
CA MET A 25 -7.63 -0.55 -1.67
C MET A 25 -6.64 0.54 -1.26
N VAL A 26 -5.58 0.13 -0.59
CA VAL A 26 -4.35 0.93 -0.43
C VAL A 26 -3.22 0.30 -1.23
N LEU A 27 -2.40 1.14 -1.84
CA LEU A 27 -1.24 0.71 -2.62
C LEU A 27 0.04 1.00 -1.84
N ASP A 28 0.77 -0.03 -1.43
CA ASP A 28 2.09 0.09 -0.82
C ASP A 28 3.16 -0.30 -1.85
N THR A 29 3.97 0.67 -2.25
CA THR A 29 4.83 0.57 -3.45
C THR A 29 6.13 1.35 -3.29
N ASP A 30 7.22 0.81 -3.81
CA ASP A 30 8.51 1.48 -3.91
C ASP A 30 8.70 2.06 -5.32
N THR A 31 7.81 2.98 -5.72
CA THR A 31 7.62 3.46 -7.11
C THR A 31 8.86 4.00 -7.85
N TYR A 32 9.96 4.24 -7.13
CA TYR A 32 11.23 4.63 -7.74
C TYR A 32 12.21 3.46 -7.93
N ASN A 33 11.99 2.32 -7.30
CA ASN A 33 12.92 1.19 -7.29
C ASN A 33 13.00 0.49 -8.65
N GLU A 34 11.85 0.18 -9.24
CA GLU A 34 11.71 -0.41 -10.58
C GLU A 34 10.63 0.36 -11.39
N VAL A 35 10.50 0.03 -12.67
CA VAL A 35 9.66 0.81 -13.60
C VAL A 35 8.20 0.37 -13.58
N ASP A 36 7.95 -0.89 -13.26
CA ASP A 36 6.63 -1.52 -13.24
C ASP A 36 5.69 -0.91 -12.21
N ASP A 37 6.20 -0.46 -11.06
CA ASP A 37 5.40 0.23 -10.04
C ASP A 37 4.71 1.50 -10.55
N GLN A 38 5.37 2.25 -11.44
CA GLN A 38 4.79 3.46 -12.03
C GLN A 38 3.55 3.12 -12.87
N PHE A 39 3.64 2.01 -13.60
CA PHE A 39 2.52 1.49 -14.38
C PHE A 39 1.45 0.88 -13.48
N ALA A 40 1.82 0.21 -12.39
CA ALA A 40 0.86 -0.32 -11.41
C ALA A 40 0.05 0.81 -10.76
N LEU A 41 0.72 1.89 -10.33
CA LEU A 41 0.07 3.09 -9.80
C LEU A 41 -0.84 3.74 -10.83
N ALA A 42 -0.35 3.95 -12.06
CA ALA A 42 -1.16 4.54 -13.13
C ALA A 42 -2.38 3.67 -13.46
N TYR A 43 -2.20 2.36 -13.56
CA TYR A 43 -3.29 1.41 -13.82
C TYR A 43 -4.35 1.45 -12.72
N ALA A 44 -3.93 1.46 -11.45
CA ALA A 44 -4.85 1.52 -10.32
C ALA A 44 -5.73 2.79 -10.36
N LEU A 45 -5.12 3.95 -10.63
CA LEU A 45 -5.82 5.24 -10.70
C LEU A 45 -6.68 5.42 -11.96
N LEU A 46 -6.35 4.72 -13.04
CA LEU A 46 -7.06 4.78 -14.32
C LEU A 46 -8.14 3.71 -14.47
N SER A 47 -8.34 2.86 -13.45
CA SER A 47 -9.37 1.81 -13.43
C SER A 47 -10.46 2.07 -12.37
N PRO A 48 -11.11 3.26 -12.33
CA PRO A 48 -12.06 3.63 -11.28
C PRO A 48 -13.32 2.76 -11.25
N GLU A 49 -13.61 2.02 -12.32
CA GLU A 49 -14.69 1.03 -12.38
C GLU A 49 -14.36 -0.27 -11.64
N LYS A 50 -13.10 -0.47 -11.27
CA LYS A 50 -12.60 -1.64 -10.54
C LYS A 50 -11.99 -1.30 -9.19
N LEU A 51 -11.32 -0.17 -9.07
CA LEU A 51 -10.51 0.17 -7.89
C LEU A 51 -10.85 1.56 -7.38
N HIS A 52 -11.02 1.64 -6.06
CA HIS A 52 -11.03 2.88 -5.31
C HIS A 52 -9.75 2.93 -4.48
N VAL A 53 -8.79 3.76 -4.91
CA VAL A 53 -7.50 3.91 -4.24
C VAL A 53 -7.67 4.86 -3.04
N ASP A 54 -7.79 4.28 -1.86
CA ASP A 54 -8.03 4.99 -0.60
C ASP A 54 -6.79 5.76 -0.10
N ALA A 55 -5.60 5.21 -0.35
CA ALA A 55 -4.31 5.83 -0.05
C ALA A 55 -3.17 5.15 -0.83
N ILE A 56 -2.04 5.86 -0.95
CA ILE A 56 -0.80 5.34 -1.53
C ILE A 56 0.32 5.51 -0.49
N TYR A 57 1.10 4.45 -0.26
CA TYR A 57 2.17 4.41 0.72
C TYR A 57 3.51 4.21 0.03
N ALA A 58 4.47 5.09 0.34
CA ALA A 58 5.82 5.01 -0.19
C ALA A 58 6.64 3.99 0.59
N ALA A 59 6.93 2.84 0.00
CA ALA A 59 7.76 1.81 0.61
C ALA A 59 9.26 2.14 0.48
N PRO A 60 10.08 1.77 1.48
CA PRO A 60 11.53 1.90 1.40
C PRO A 60 12.12 0.83 0.47
N PHE A 61 13.20 1.19 -0.23
CA PHE A 61 14.08 0.25 -0.91
C PHE A 61 15.53 0.63 -0.64
N HIS A 62 16.46 -0.30 -0.82
CA HIS A 62 17.89 0.00 -0.69
C HIS A 62 18.73 -0.78 -1.71
N ASN A 63 19.22 -0.07 -2.72
CA ASN A 63 20.15 -0.57 -3.72
C ASN A 63 21.02 0.60 -4.25
N ASN A 64 21.68 0.41 -5.40
CA ASN A 64 22.52 1.42 -6.03
C ASN A 64 21.79 2.73 -6.44
N ARG A 65 20.46 2.79 -6.34
CA ARG A 65 19.63 3.96 -6.63
C ARG A 65 19.30 4.80 -5.38
N SER A 66 19.78 4.40 -4.20
CA SER A 66 19.49 5.05 -2.92
C SER A 66 20.70 5.00 -1.97
N THR A 67 20.77 5.92 -1.01
CA THR A 67 21.81 5.92 0.05
C THR A 67 21.42 5.12 1.31
N GLY A 68 20.20 4.59 1.35
CA GLY A 68 19.64 3.83 2.46
C GLY A 68 18.12 3.72 2.34
N PRO A 69 17.45 2.92 3.20
CA PRO A 69 16.00 2.71 3.15
C PRO A 69 15.19 4.02 3.28
N ALA A 70 15.63 4.96 4.11
CA ALA A 70 14.99 6.26 4.25
C ALA A 70 15.05 7.09 2.95
N ASP A 71 16.20 7.12 2.29
CA ASP A 71 16.37 7.79 0.99
C ASP A 71 15.56 7.08 -0.09
N GLY A 72 15.51 5.74 -0.08
CA GLY A 72 14.64 4.97 -0.94
C GLY A 72 13.16 5.34 -0.76
N MET A 73 12.68 5.40 0.48
CA MET A 73 11.31 5.81 0.80
C MET A 73 11.00 7.23 0.29
N GLU A 74 11.87 8.21 0.53
CA GLU A 74 11.65 9.58 0.02
C GLU A 74 11.66 9.62 -1.51
N ARG A 75 12.49 8.82 -2.18
CA ARG A 75 12.47 8.69 -3.64
C ARG A 75 11.15 8.11 -4.13
N SER A 76 10.65 7.04 -3.51
CA SER A 76 9.34 6.46 -3.83
C SER A 76 8.23 7.49 -3.61
N TYR A 77 8.23 8.21 -2.49
CA TYR A 77 7.24 9.26 -2.19
C TYR A 77 7.22 10.34 -3.27
N ASN A 78 8.39 10.84 -3.66
CA ASN A 78 8.50 11.86 -4.70
C ASN A 78 8.10 11.33 -6.08
N GLU A 79 8.39 10.08 -6.40
CA GLU A 79 8.01 9.47 -7.68
C GLU A 79 6.49 9.23 -7.76
N ILE A 80 5.84 8.82 -6.67
CA ILE A 80 4.37 8.76 -6.60
C ILE A 80 3.78 10.12 -6.95
N GLN A 81 4.25 11.20 -6.31
CA GLN A 81 3.78 12.56 -6.57
C GLN A 81 4.00 12.97 -8.04
N ARG A 82 5.13 12.61 -8.62
CA ARG A 82 5.43 12.85 -10.03
C ARG A 82 4.45 12.12 -10.95
N VAL A 83 4.17 10.84 -10.71
CA VAL A 83 3.21 10.06 -11.50
C VAL A 83 1.81 10.66 -11.38
N LEU A 84 1.36 11.04 -10.17
CA LEU A 84 0.09 11.73 -9.96
C LEU A 84 -0.01 13.03 -10.76
N GLN A 85 1.07 13.82 -10.79
CA GLN A 85 1.14 15.05 -11.56
C GLN A 85 1.04 14.78 -13.08
N LEU A 86 1.77 13.78 -13.59
CA LEU A 86 1.73 13.39 -15.00
C LEU A 86 0.33 12.93 -15.44
N LEU A 87 -0.42 12.29 -14.54
CA LEU A 87 -1.79 11.84 -14.78
C LEU A 87 -2.84 12.96 -14.60
N GLY A 88 -2.46 14.14 -14.11
CA GLY A 88 -3.41 15.20 -13.75
C GLY A 88 -4.33 14.83 -12.58
N ARG A 89 -3.81 14.04 -11.63
CA ARG A 89 -4.57 13.36 -10.56
C ARG A 89 -3.98 13.58 -9.16
N THR A 90 -3.42 14.77 -8.89
CA THR A 90 -2.75 15.08 -7.61
C THR A 90 -3.63 14.89 -6.37
N GLU A 91 -4.95 15.02 -6.52
CA GLU A 91 -5.93 14.84 -5.44
C GLU A 91 -6.65 13.48 -5.48
N ALA A 92 -6.16 12.52 -6.27
CA ALA A 92 -6.87 11.25 -6.45
C ALA A 92 -6.84 10.36 -5.21
N ALA A 93 -5.76 10.44 -4.42
CA ALA A 93 -5.61 9.72 -3.16
C ALA A 93 -4.56 10.42 -2.27
N PRO A 94 -4.68 10.36 -0.94
CA PRO A 94 -3.62 10.80 -0.04
C PRO A 94 -2.39 9.91 -0.19
N VAL A 95 -1.21 10.54 -0.14
CA VAL A 95 0.10 9.86 -0.22
C VAL A 95 0.82 9.99 1.11
N PHE A 96 1.26 8.87 1.67
CA PHE A 96 1.97 8.86 2.95
C PHE A 96 3.38 8.31 2.82
N ARG A 97 4.28 8.85 3.63
CA ARG A 97 5.63 8.31 3.84
C ARG A 97 5.54 7.02 4.64
N GLY A 98 6.16 5.96 4.11
CA GLY A 98 6.30 4.68 4.80
C GLY A 98 7.44 4.67 5.81
N ALA A 99 7.80 3.47 6.24
CA ALA A 99 8.86 3.27 7.23
C ALA A 99 10.23 3.76 6.70
N PRO A 100 11.00 4.54 7.49
CA PRO A 100 12.32 5.01 7.06
C PRO A 100 13.41 3.93 7.16
N ALA A 101 13.08 2.74 7.67
CA ALA A 101 14.01 1.64 7.86
C ALA A 101 13.29 0.30 7.70
N PHE A 102 14.05 -0.74 7.32
CA PHE A 102 13.56 -2.11 7.37
C PHE A 102 13.36 -2.56 8.82
N MET A 103 12.39 -3.44 9.03
CA MET A 103 12.17 -4.05 10.34
C MET A 103 13.36 -4.94 10.70
N ALA A 104 14.05 -4.61 11.80
CA ALA A 104 15.27 -5.32 12.20
C ALA A 104 15.03 -6.77 12.63
N GLN A 105 13.85 -7.03 13.22
CA GLN A 105 13.44 -8.35 13.68
C GLN A 105 11.92 -8.41 13.87
N THR A 106 11.35 -9.61 13.85
CA THR A 106 9.93 -9.83 14.16
C THR A 106 9.57 -9.23 15.51
N GLY A 107 8.47 -8.46 15.56
CA GLY A 107 7.98 -7.82 16.79
C GLY A 107 8.64 -6.47 17.11
N ALA A 108 9.49 -5.94 16.22
CA ALA A 108 10.06 -4.59 16.34
C ALA A 108 9.54 -3.68 15.20
N PRO A 109 8.24 -3.31 15.21
CA PRO A 109 7.65 -2.53 14.12
C PRO A 109 8.30 -1.14 14.02
N VAL A 110 8.41 -0.65 12.78
CA VAL A 110 8.91 0.70 12.49
C VAL A 110 7.71 1.63 12.28
N PRO A 111 7.49 2.63 13.15
CA PRO A 111 6.35 3.54 13.01
C PRO A 111 6.53 4.46 11.78
N SER A 112 5.41 4.80 11.15
CA SER A 112 5.35 5.77 10.05
C SER A 112 3.92 6.27 9.84
N ALA A 113 3.76 7.37 9.11
CA ALA A 113 2.44 7.91 8.79
C ALA A 113 1.59 6.92 7.98
N ALA A 114 2.21 6.16 7.08
CA ALA A 114 1.52 5.10 6.34
C ALA A 114 1.00 3.98 7.25
N VAL A 115 1.77 3.59 8.27
CA VAL A 115 1.35 2.57 9.25
C VAL A 115 0.15 3.06 10.07
N ASP A 116 0.20 4.30 10.55
CA ASP A 116 -0.89 4.88 11.33
C ASP A 116 -2.19 4.98 10.50
N ASP A 117 -2.10 5.42 9.25
CA ASP A 117 -3.23 5.50 8.32
C ASP A 117 -3.78 4.10 7.97
N LEU A 118 -2.91 3.12 7.68
CA LEU A 118 -3.32 1.74 7.39
C LEU A 118 -4.06 1.11 8.58
N ILE A 119 -3.55 1.27 9.79
CA ILE A 119 -4.22 0.77 11.00
C ILE A 119 -5.59 1.42 11.15
N ALA A 120 -5.67 2.75 11.01
CA ALA A 120 -6.93 3.47 11.12
C ALA A 120 -7.97 2.98 10.09
N ARG A 121 -7.59 2.83 8.82
CA ARG A 121 -8.47 2.33 7.75
C ARG A 121 -8.86 0.87 7.97
N GLY A 122 -7.91 0.02 8.33
CA GLY A 122 -8.16 -1.39 8.61
C GLY A 122 -9.15 -1.58 9.77
N MET A 123 -9.04 -0.76 10.82
CA MET A 123 -9.98 -0.79 11.96
C MET A 123 -11.36 -0.21 11.62
N ALA A 124 -11.45 0.71 10.65
CA ALA A 124 -12.69 1.29 10.18
C ALA A 124 -13.39 0.48 9.07
N ALA A 125 -12.66 -0.43 8.41
CA ALA A 125 -13.16 -1.25 7.31
C ALA A 125 -14.29 -2.17 7.77
N ARG A 126 -15.29 -2.34 6.91
CA ARG A 126 -16.44 -3.19 7.22
C ARG A 126 -16.12 -4.64 6.92
N GLU A 127 -16.79 -5.55 7.62
CA GLU A 127 -16.58 -6.98 7.39
C GLU A 127 -17.00 -7.41 5.98
N ASP A 128 -18.14 -6.88 5.50
CA ASP A 128 -18.70 -7.12 4.17
C ASP A 128 -18.07 -6.27 3.06
N ASP A 129 -17.24 -5.28 3.44
CA ASP A 129 -16.47 -4.42 2.54
C ASP A 129 -15.04 -4.18 3.05
N PRO A 130 -14.17 -5.20 2.97
CA PRO A 130 -12.81 -5.09 3.47
C PRO A 130 -11.96 -4.13 2.64
N LEU A 131 -10.99 -3.52 3.32
CA LEU A 131 -9.86 -2.85 2.69
C LEU A 131 -8.89 -3.89 2.12
N TYR A 132 -8.56 -3.78 0.84
CA TYR A 132 -7.51 -4.57 0.20
C TYR A 132 -6.16 -3.87 0.34
N VAL A 133 -5.16 -4.58 0.86
CA VAL A 133 -3.79 -4.09 0.93
C VAL A 133 -3.01 -4.68 -0.23
N VAL A 134 -2.60 -3.84 -1.18
CA VAL A 134 -1.78 -4.24 -2.33
C VAL A 134 -0.35 -3.81 -2.05
N ALA A 135 0.44 -4.72 -1.49
CA ALA A 135 1.86 -4.50 -1.21
C ALA A 135 2.71 -5.07 -2.35
N ILE A 136 3.35 -4.18 -3.09
CA ILE A 136 4.23 -4.52 -4.24
C ILE A 136 5.67 -4.02 -4.06
N GLY A 137 5.99 -3.41 -2.90
CA GLY A 137 7.36 -3.11 -2.48
C GLY A 137 7.90 -4.07 -1.41
N ALA A 138 8.83 -3.58 -0.59
CA ALA A 138 9.40 -4.35 0.53
C ALA A 138 8.37 -4.64 1.65
N ILE A 139 8.35 -5.89 2.15
CA ILE A 139 7.45 -6.39 3.22
C ILE A 139 8.23 -6.95 4.40
#